data_AF-A0A662VI53-F1
#
_entry.id   AF-A0A662VI53-F1
#
_cell.length_a   1.000
_cell.length_b   1.000
_cell.length_c   1.000
_cell.angle_alpha   90.00
_cell.angle_beta   90.00
_cell.angle_gamma   90.00
#
_symmetry.space_group_name_H-M   'P 1'
#
loop_
_entity.id
_entity.type
_entity.pdbx_description
1 polymer ?
#
loop_
_entity_poly.entity_id
_entity_poly.type
_entity_poly.pdbx_seq_one_letter_code
_entity_poly.pdbx_strand_id
1 'polypeptide(L)'
;MPQIIVPEIDERFKGKSTSEKEEYIRQIIRETVMLNPEGVTISMLAENLPFDRKTIEKHLYALQFKNEVYSIRLGRTVLYLSNLKGAKKIGRKKIGERVYELSQVRNRNGEFILIRQLKDNNTSGGLLVPKEEFEEFVRFLARRR
;
A
#
# COMPACT_ATOMS: atom_id res chain seq x y z
N MET A 1 18.70 17.75 0.90
CA MET A 1 17.44 17.06 1.28
C MET A 1 17.79 15.62 1.66
N PRO A 2 17.06 14.96 2.58
CA PRO A 2 17.39 13.59 2.95
C PRO A 2 17.21 12.68 1.74
N GLN A 3 18.20 11.84 1.49
CA GLN A 3 18.22 10.87 0.40
C GLN A 3 17.26 9.72 0.75
N ILE A 4 16.38 9.34 -0.18
CA ILE A 4 15.46 8.21 0.00
C ILE A 4 16.03 6.96 -0.70
N ILE A 5 15.70 5.79 -0.17
CA ILE A 5 16.10 4.51 -0.78
C ILE A 5 15.09 4.16 -1.87
N VAL A 6 15.56 3.97 -3.11
CA VAL A 6 14.74 3.54 -4.26
C VAL A 6 15.13 2.12 -4.67
N PRO A 7 14.18 1.28 -5.11
CA PRO A 7 14.51 -0.02 -5.70
C PRO A 7 15.20 0.16 -7.06
N GLU A 8 15.84 -0.90 -7.54
CA GLU A 8 16.38 -0.92 -8.90
C GLU A 8 15.26 -0.75 -9.93
N ILE A 9 15.50 0.08 -10.94
CA ILE A 9 14.53 0.37 -12.00
C ILE A 9 15.00 -0.28 -13.29
N ASP A 10 14.27 -1.29 -13.73
CA ASP A 10 14.46 -1.94 -15.02
C ASP A 10 13.84 -1.10 -16.15
N GLU A 11 14.70 -0.38 -16.89
CA GLU A 11 14.35 0.45 -18.04
C GLU A 11 13.53 -0.25 -19.14
N ARG A 12 13.56 -1.60 -19.20
CA ARG A 12 12.74 -2.38 -20.14
C ARG A 12 11.24 -2.16 -19.95
N PHE A 13 10.80 -1.63 -18.80
CA PHE A 13 9.40 -1.28 -18.58
C PHE A 13 8.83 -0.29 -19.62
N LYS A 14 9.69 0.55 -20.21
CA LYS A 14 9.31 1.51 -21.26
C LYS A 14 8.74 0.84 -22.52
N GLY A 15 9.12 -0.42 -22.79
CA GLY A 15 8.61 -1.21 -23.91
C GLY A 15 7.32 -1.98 -23.64
N LYS A 16 6.84 -2.01 -22.38
CA LYS A 16 5.65 -2.78 -21.99
C LYS A 16 4.34 -2.12 -22.43
N SER A 17 3.24 -2.88 -22.39
CA SER A 17 1.90 -2.35 -22.59
C SER A 17 1.54 -1.30 -21.53
N THR A 18 0.55 -0.44 -21.80
CA THR A 18 0.10 0.60 -20.85
C THR A 18 -0.29 0.00 -19.49
N SER A 19 -1.01 -1.12 -19.48
CA SER A 19 -1.43 -1.78 -18.24
C SER A 19 -0.24 -2.28 -17.42
N GLU A 20 0.72 -2.91 -18.07
CA GLU A 20 1.93 -3.40 -17.40
C GLU A 20 2.82 -2.26 -16.90
N LYS A 21 2.90 -1.14 -17.63
CA LYS A 21 3.58 0.07 -17.17
C LYS A 21 2.96 0.62 -15.89
N GLU A 22 1.63 0.73 -15.87
CA GLU A 22 0.90 1.21 -14.70
C GLU A 22 1.10 0.30 -13.47
N GLU A 23 1.15 -1.02 -13.67
CA GLU A 23 1.45 -1.94 -12.58
C GLU A 23 2.88 -1.79 -12.09
N TYR A 24 3.84 -1.72 -13.02
CA TYR A 24 5.25 -1.56 -12.70
C TYR A 24 5.52 -0.26 -11.93
N ILE A 25 4.99 0.87 -12.42
CA ILE A 25 5.13 2.17 -11.75
C ILE A 25 4.55 2.10 -10.33
N ARG A 26 3.37 1.52 -10.16
CA ARG A 26 2.74 1.33 -8.84
C ARG A 26 3.62 0.48 -7.92
N GLN A 27 4.20 -0.60 -8.44
CA GLN A 27 5.08 -1.48 -7.69
C GLN A 27 6.33 -0.72 -7.20
N ILE A 28 7.01 0.02 -8.08
CA ILE A 28 8.20 0.81 -7.72
C ILE A 28 7.87 1.84 -6.65
N ILE A 29 6.76 2.58 -6.79
CA ILE A 29 6.34 3.56 -5.78
C ILE A 29 6.04 2.87 -4.44
N ARG A 30 5.31 1.75 -4.46
CA ARG A 30 4.98 0.98 -3.25
C ARG A 30 6.24 0.50 -2.53
N GLU A 31 7.19 -0.04 -3.27
CA GLU A 31 8.47 -0.53 -2.74
C GLU A 31 9.31 0.62 -2.18
N THR A 32 9.39 1.75 -2.90
CA THR A 32 10.06 2.96 -2.42
C THR A 32 9.48 3.43 -1.09
N VAL A 33 8.15 3.54 -0.97
CA VAL A 33 7.50 3.92 0.30
C VAL A 33 7.80 2.90 1.42
N MET A 34 7.89 1.60 1.09
CA MET A 34 8.18 0.54 2.07
C MET A 34 9.65 0.52 2.52
N LEU A 35 10.58 0.91 1.65
CA LEU A 35 12.02 1.00 1.97
C LEU A 35 12.34 2.20 2.86
N ASN A 36 11.47 3.21 2.90
CA ASN A 36 11.66 4.45 3.66
C ASN A 36 10.65 4.54 4.83
N PRO A 37 10.92 3.89 5.98
CA PRO A 37 9.98 3.80 7.11
C PRO A 37 9.66 5.16 7.75
N GLU A 38 10.50 6.17 7.56
CA GLU A 38 10.27 7.54 8.02
C GLU A 38 9.25 8.30 7.18
N GLY A 39 8.83 7.71 6.06
CA GLY A 39 7.90 8.30 5.10
C GLY A 39 8.60 9.11 4.02
N VAL A 40 7.89 9.27 2.91
CA VAL A 40 8.37 10.02 1.74
C VAL A 40 7.35 11.09 1.36
N THR A 41 7.83 12.21 0.81
CA THR A 41 6.96 13.22 0.20
C THR A 41 6.82 12.95 -1.29
N ILE A 42 5.79 13.52 -1.92
CA ILE A 42 5.65 13.50 -3.39
C ILE A 42 6.88 14.13 -4.06
N SER A 43 7.43 15.22 -3.51
CA SER A 43 8.61 15.87 -4.09
C SER A 43 9.84 14.95 -4.04
N MET A 44 10.07 14.26 -2.91
CA MET A 44 11.14 13.27 -2.80
C MET A 44 10.99 12.15 -3.83
N LEU A 45 9.77 11.64 -4.02
CA LEU A 45 9.51 10.61 -5.04
C LEU A 45 9.77 11.14 -6.46
N ALA A 46 9.32 12.36 -6.79
CA ALA A 46 9.50 12.95 -8.11
C ALA A 46 10.96 13.30 -8.43
N GLU A 47 11.76 13.62 -7.41
CA GLU A 47 13.19 13.90 -7.54
C GLU A 47 14.04 12.63 -7.71
N ASN A 48 13.57 11.48 -7.20
CA ASN A 48 14.37 10.24 -7.14
C ASN A 48 13.83 9.12 -8.05
N LEU A 49 12.62 9.25 -8.61
CA LEU A 49 12.03 8.29 -9.53
C LEU A 49 11.82 8.92 -10.92
N PRO A 50 11.88 8.14 -12.01
CA PRO A 50 11.71 8.62 -13.37
C PRO A 50 10.22 8.81 -13.74
N PHE A 51 9.40 9.27 -12.78
CA PHE A 51 7.96 9.44 -12.94
C PHE A 51 7.58 10.87 -12.59
N ASP A 52 6.71 11.47 -13.40
CA ASP A 52 6.21 12.80 -13.12
C ASP A 52 5.32 12.81 -11.86
N ARG A 53 5.13 14.01 -11.31
CA ARG A 53 4.37 14.24 -10.08
C ARG A 53 2.93 13.72 -10.15
N LYS A 54 2.25 13.92 -11.29
CA LYS A 54 0.85 13.54 -11.48
C LYS A 54 0.70 12.02 -11.53
N THR A 55 1.65 11.35 -12.17
CA THR A 55 1.77 9.89 -12.17
C THR A 55 1.97 9.36 -10.75
N ILE A 56 2.90 9.95 -9.98
CA ILE A 56 3.14 9.57 -8.58
C ILE A 56 1.87 9.72 -7.73
N GLU A 57 1.19 10.87 -7.81
CA GLU A 57 -0.05 11.16 -7.08
C GLU A 57 -1.15 10.14 -7.40
N LYS A 58 -1.36 9.82 -8.69
CA LYS A 58 -2.31 8.79 -9.14
C LYS A 58 -2.03 7.43 -8.50
N HIS A 59 -0.78 7.00 -8.48
CA HIS A 59 -0.42 5.68 -7.94
C HIS A 59 -0.44 5.65 -6.41
N LEU A 60 -0.04 6.72 -5.73
CA LEU A 60 -0.20 6.85 -4.28
C LEU A 60 -1.68 6.78 -3.88
N TYR A 61 -2.56 7.47 -4.60
CA TYR A 61 -4.01 7.38 -4.37
C TYR A 61 -4.53 5.94 -4.48
N ALA A 62 -4.11 5.21 -5.53
CA ALA A 62 -4.47 3.80 -5.71
C ALA A 62 -3.94 2.90 -4.58
N LEU A 63 -2.73 3.17 -4.05
CA LEU A 63 -2.15 2.43 -2.93
C LEU A 63 -2.85 2.73 -1.61
N GLN A 64 -3.29 3.97 -1.40
CA GLN A 64 -4.10 4.37 -0.24
C GLN A 64 -5.47 3.70 -0.26
N PHE A 65 -6.13 3.65 -1.42
CA PHE A 65 -7.39 2.92 -1.59
C PHE A 65 -7.26 1.43 -1.22
N LYS A 66 -6.09 0.83 -1.47
CA LYS A 66 -5.78 -0.56 -1.11
C LYS A 66 -5.31 -0.73 0.33
N ASN A 67 -5.22 0.34 1.11
CA ASN A 67 -4.62 0.38 2.45
C ASN A 67 -3.16 -0.13 2.50
N GLU A 68 -2.42 -0.08 1.39
CA GLU A 68 -1.00 -0.46 1.33
C GLU A 68 -0.09 0.71 1.76
N VAL A 69 -0.57 1.93 1.54
CA VAL A 69 0.06 3.19 1.94
C VAL A 69 -0.95 4.02 2.73
N TYR A 70 -0.49 4.78 3.71
CA TYR A 70 -1.28 5.82 4.38
C TYR A 70 -0.49 7.13 4.36
N SER A 71 -1.15 8.25 4.69
CA SER A 71 -0.48 9.53 4.79
C SER A 71 -0.73 10.21 6.13
N ILE A 72 0.24 11.00 6.56
CA ILE A 72 0.14 11.91 7.70
C ILE A 72 0.49 13.32 7.24
N ARG A 73 -0.11 14.33 7.88
CA ARG A 73 0.18 15.73 7.61
C ARG A 73 0.98 16.33 8.76
N LEU A 74 2.17 16.84 8.47
CA LEU A 74 3.06 17.55 9.38
C LEU A 74 3.13 19.02 8.95
N GLY A 75 2.26 19.86 9.53
CA GLY A 75 2.08 21.24 9.07
C GLY A 75 1.60 21.28 7.61
N ARG A 76 2.44 21.83 6.72
CA ARG A 76 2.16 21.88 5.26
C ARG A 76 2.66 20.65 4.50
N THR A 77 3.45 19.79 5.15
CA THR A 77 4.08 18.62 4.52
C THR A 77 3.18 17.40 4.64
N VAL A 78 3.03 16.64 3.55
CA VAL A 78 2.36 15.34 3.56
C VAL A 78 3.43 14.25 3.41
N LEU A 79 3.48 13.34 4.37
CA LEU A 79 4.32 12.14 4.33
C LEU A 79 3.45 10.93 3.98
N TYR A 80 3.94 10.10 3.08
CA TYR A 80 3.37 8.82 2.71
C TYR A 80 4.19 7.71 3.36
N LEU A 81 3.52 6.80 4.07
CA LEU A 81 4.11 5.73 4.84
C LEU A 81 3.48 4.38 4.46
N SER A 82 4.21 3.29 4.62
CA SER A 82 3.74 1.95 4.28
C SER A 82 2.98 1.30 5.43
N ASN A 83 1.86 0.63 5.11
CA ASN A 83 1.22 -0.34 6.00
C ASN A 83 1.78 -1.76 5.81
N LEU A 84 2.57 -2.00 4.76
CA LEU A 84 3.07 -3.32 4.40
C LEU A 84 4.43 -3.64 5.04
N LYS A 85 5.16 -2.62 5.48
CA LYS A 85 6.46 -2.82 6.14
C LYS A 85 6.27 -3.64 7.42
N GLY A 86 6.88 -4.82 7.45
CA GLY A 86 6.78 -5.72 8.61
C GLY A 86 5.41 -6.40 8.76
N ALA A 87 4.56 -6.37 7.72
CA ALA A 87 3.29 -7.08 7.72
C ALA A 87 3.51 -8.59 7.88
N LYS A 88 2.84 -9.18 8.88
CA LYS A 88 2.87 -10.63 9.13
C LYS A 88 1.57 -11.24 8.63
N LYS A 89 1.67 -12.09 7.60
CA LYS A 89 0.52 -12.82 7.09
C LYS A 89 0.00 -13.79 8.15
N ILE A 90 -1.30 -13.69 8.47
CA ILE A 90 -1.96 -14.53 9.47
C ILE A 90 -2.91 -15.54 8.86
N GLY A 91 -3.44 -15.28 7.65
CA GLY A 91 -4.37 -16.20 7.01
C GLY A 91 -4.67 -15.85 5.56
N ARG A 92 -5.17 -16.84 4.83
CA ARG A 92 -5.64 -16.68 3.44
C ARG A 92 -6.83 -17.60 3.23
N LYS A 93 -7.90 -17.09 2.63
CA LYS A 93 -9.12 -17.87 2.36
C LYS A 93 -9.75 -17.47 1.02
N LYS A 94 -10.16 -18.46 0.23
CA LYS A 94 -10.97 -18.24 -0.97
C LYS A 94 -12.45 -18.20 -0.57
N ILE A 95 -13.17 -17.16 -1.02
CA ILE A 95 -14.61 -16.99 -0.80
C ILE A 95 -15.23 -16.64 -2.17
N GLY A 96 -15.99 -17.58 -2.73
CA GLY A 96 -16.43 -17.51 -4.12
C GLY A 96 -15.22 -17.48 -5.07
N GLU A 97 -15.18 -16.49 -5.96
CA GLU A 97 -14.08 -16.27 -6.90
C GLU A 97 -12.93 -15.42 -6.33
N ARG A 98 -13.14 -14.83 -5.16
CA ARG A 98 -12.19 -13.88 -4.56
C ARG A 98 -11.32 -14.57 -3.52
N VAL A 99 -10.07 -14.12 -3.44
CA VAL A 99 -9.14 -14.58 -2.40
C VAL A 99 -8.95 -13.44 -1.41
N TYR A 100 -9.18 -13.73 -0.13
CA TYR A 100 -8.94 -12.79 0.95
C TYR A 100 -7.69 -13.19 1.72
N GLU A 101 -6.85 -12.22 2.03
CA GLU A 101 -5.66 -12.40 2.84
C GLU A 101 -5.71 -11.48 4.04
N LEU A 102 -5.40 -12.03 5.21
CA LEU A 102 -5.29 -11.28 6.45
C LEU A 102 -3.82 -11.17 6.83
N SER A 103 -3.42 -9.96 7.23
CA SER A 103 -2.09 -9.69 7.78
C SER A 103 -2.21 -8.85 9.04
N GLN A 104 -1.43 -9.16 10.07
CA GLN A 104 -1.20 -8.24 11.17
C GLN A 104 -0.17 -7.22 10.73
N VAL A 105 -0.47 -5.94 10.90
CA VAL A 105 0.43 -4.83 10.54
C VAL A 105 0.62 -3.91 11.72
N ARG A 106 1.80 -3.29 11.81
CA ARG A 106 2.10 -2.27 12.82
C ARG A 106 2.65 -1.05 12.11
N ASN A 107 2.02 0.10 12.31
CA ASN A 107 2.45 1.37 11.76
C ASN A 107 2.53 2.42 12.89
N ARG A 108 2.71 3.70 12.55
CA ARG A 108 2.84 4.78 13.54
C ARG A 108 1.58 4.99 14.38
N ASN A 109 0.42 4.54 13.91
CA ASN A 109 -0.87 4.71 14.56
C ASN A 109 -1.27 3.50 15.43
N GLY A 110 -0.44 2.46 15.51
CA GLY A 110 -0.71 1.28 16.34
C GLY A 110 -0.63 -0.06 15.58
N GLU A 111 -1.33 -1.07 16.12
CA GLU A 111 -1.45 -2.40 15.52
C GLU A 111 -2.82 -2.60 14.88
N PHE A 112 -2.83 -3.22 13.70
CA PHE A 112 -4.03 -3.40 12.90
C PHE A 112 -4.07 -4.79 12.26
N ILE A 113 -5.27 -5.22 11.89
CA ILE A 113 -5.51 -6.31 10.96
C ILE A 113 -5.83 -5.71 9.60
N LEU A 114 -4.97 -5.98 8.63
CA LEU A 114 -5.16 -5.63 7.23
C LEU A 114 -5.81 -6.82 6.51
N ILE A 115 -7.01 -6.60 5.98
CA ILE A 115 -7.76 -7.55 5.16
C ILE A 115 -7.63 -7.10 3.71
N ARG A 116 -6.97 -7.90 2.86
CA ARG A 116 -6.81 -7.63 1.43
C ARG A 116 -7.67 -8.57 0.61
N GLN A 117 -8.41 -8.01 -0.32
CA GLN A 117 -9.01 -8.79 -1.40
C GLN A 117 -8.00 -8.87 -2.55
N LEU A 118 -7.75 -10.08 -3.04
CA LEU A 118 -6.84 -10.38 -4.13
C LEU A 118 -7.64 -10.84 -5.36
N LYS A 119 -7.27 -10.30 -6.53
CA LYS A 119 -7.68 -10.75 -7.86
C LYS A 119 -6.41 -10.99 -8.67
N ASP A 120 -6.22 -12.20 -9.19
CA ASP A 120 -5.01 -12.59 -9.94
C ASP A 120 -3.70 -12.27 -9.17
N ASN A 121 -3.70 -12.56 -7.87
CA ASN A 121 -2.65 -12.22 -6.90
C ASN A 121 -2.37 -10.70 -6.67
N ASN A 122 -3.13 -9.81 -7.31
CA ASN A 122 -3.04 -8.37 -7.07
C ASN A 122 -4.10 -7.90 -6.07
N THR A 123 -3.72 -6.99 -5.16
CA THR A 123 -4.68 -6.37 -4.24
C THR A 123 -5.68 -5.53 -5.03
N SER A 124 -6.96 -5.91 -4.98
CA SER A 124 -8.07 -5.16 -5.57
C SER A 124 -8.71 -4.18 -4.59
N GLY A 125 -8.56 -4.41 -3.29
CA GLY A 125 -9.04 -3.54 -2.22
C GLY A 125 -8.51 -4.00 -0.87
N GLY A 126 -8.50 -3.11 0.11
CA GLY A 126 -8.02 -3.42 1.45
C GLY A 126 -8.81 -2.69 2.52
N LEU A 127 -9.03 -3.36 3.64
CA LEU A 127 -9.61 -2.80 4.85
C LEU A 127 -8.61 -2.92 5.99
N LEU A 128 -8.45 -1.85 6.76
CA LEU A 128 -7.60 -1.82 7.94
C LEU A 128 -8.49 -1.67 9.17
N VAL A 129 -8.37 -2.59 10.12
CA VAL A 129 -9.16 -2.59 11.36
C VAL A 129 -8.20 -2.57 12.54
N PRO A 130 -8.37 -1.70 13.56
CA PRO A 130 -7.57 -1.75 14.78
C PRO A 130 -7.58 -3.16 15.37
N LYS A 131 -6.41 -3.66 15.78
CA LYS A 131 -6.29 -5.06 16.23
C LYS A 131 -7.16 -5.35 17.46
N GLU A 132 -7.26 -4.38 18.36
CA GLU A 132 -8.06 -4.48 19.60
C GLU A 132 -9.57 -4.55 19.33
N GLU A 133 -10.04 -3.94 18.24
CA GLU A 133 -11.46 -3.91 17.83
C GLU A 133 -11.82 -5.03 16.84
N PHE A 134 -10.83 -5.82 16.39
CA PHE A 134 -11.03 -6.76 15.29
C PHE A 134 -12.07 -7.83 15.60
N GLU A 135 -12.11 -8.34 16.84
CA GLU A 135 -13.10 -9.33 17.23
C GLU A 135 -14.53 -8.76 17.19
N GLU A 136 -14.72 -7.54 17.68
CA GLU A 136 -16.00 -6.84 17.63
C GLU A 136 -16.45 -6.59 16.20
N PHE A 137 -15.52 -6.13 15.33
CA PHE A 137 -15.78 -5.94 13.91
C PHE A 137 -16.28 -7.23 13.24
N VAL A 138 -15.65 -8.38 13.51
CA VAL A 138 -16.08 -9.67 12.96
C VAL A 138 -17.47 -10.07 13.50
N ARG A 139 -17.74 -9.87 14.80
CA ARG A 139 -19.06 -10.12 15.40
C ARG A 139 -20.15 -9.25 14.77
N PHE A 140 -19.86 -7.97 14.50
CA PHE A 140 -20.77 -7.07 13.80
C PHE A 140 -21.14 -7.59 12.40
N LEU A 141 -20.16 -8.06 11.63
CA LEU A 141 -20.41 -8.65 10.31
C LEU A 141 -21.24 -9.95 10.38
N ALA A 142 -21.01 -10.77 11.41
CA ALA A 142 -21.71 -12.05 11.58
C ALA A 142 -23.19 -11.88 11.95
N ARG A 143 -23.56 -10.79 12.65
CA ARG A 143 -24.94 -10.51 13.09
C ARG A 143 -25.94 -10.21 11.97
N ARG A 144 -25.49 -10.03 10.72
CA ARG A 144 -26.37 -9.77 9.57
C ARG A 144 -26.70 -11.03 8.75
N ARG A 145 -26.71 -12.20 9.39
CA ARG A 145 -27.23 -13.45 8.82
C ARG A 145 -28.56 -13.81 9.45
#